data_AF-M2MU51-F1
#
_entry.id   AF-M2MU51-F1
#
_cell.length_a   1.000
_cell.length_b   1.000
_cell.length_c   1.000
_cell.angle_alpha   90.00
_cell.angle_beta   90.00
_cell.angle_gamma   90.00
#
_symmetry.space_group_name_H-M   'P 1'
#
loop_
_entity.id
_entity.type
_entity.pdbx_description
1 polymer ?
#
loop_
_entity_poly.entity_id
_entity_poly.type
_entity_poly.pdbx_seq_one_letter_code
_entity_poly.pdbx_strand_id
1 'polypeptide(L)'
;MRLSVLLASLAAVCDAAQVKFTNNIRLLFDVDGNQIDAYGSKISNFNGVYYLYGNSFAIEGVAFGIKSYSSVDLINWKYEGFLFDPYSNTPCNDLGGCGRPHIVFNPITQLYILWANAGSSGYPVATSSTPSGPFFFLSSPAAIDPQFNGLQPADFTVEILNNTGYIVFSALNFRDPRAGSLWPPIFQTLHASQLTSNLENTTEISYPVVSVADDLIDQEAESPDIFMRNGIYYIVASNTCGYCNGSIGLVYRSASIQGPWMRQIIAGYSCNGQVEGVLPLVNPSTGQTTYIWHSTSVPGGPRVGFGGHIFQPLQFNGDGSVQDLNCAAKAQFTVDFQAGNGTVASGNATMAGQATPLSAEYDYVCDSDQFVLYQTWTAAKAGTISSVSVNIAASVQTVPLSLTVFRFDSYSDLIAPEYKYTTMGTATFNRTSLSYVFDVANVPVTSNATVQQGDLLGLAISGADFVPYCHLEYSTGTGASSSSGPTGWGHGPQGSWGGSSFSPSGTYRLFQQGVGQNSWRGLQGTISPIYERLGKSVKFFVTYA
;
A
#
# COMPACT_ATOMS: atom_id res chain seq x y z
N MET A 1 -64.04 -4.02 -6.54
CA MET A 1 -63.05 -2.97 -6.23
C MET A 1 -61.87 -3.64 -5.55
N ARG A 2 -60.83 -4.03 -6.30
CA ARG A 2 -59.57 -4.56 -5.75
C ARG A 2 -58.49 -3.58 -6.20
N LEU A 3 -57.97 -2.82 -5.24
CA LEU A 3 -56.96 -1.80 -5.45
C LEU A 3 -55.60 -2.52 -5.46
N SER A 4 -55.02 -2.72 -6.64
CA SER A 4 -53.64 -3.19 -6.78
C SER A 4 -52.72 -2.01 -6.48
N VAL A 5 -52.07 -2.04 -5.31
CA VAL A 5 -50.97 -1.12 -4.98
C VAL A 5 -49.74 -1.61 -5.75
N LEU A 6 -49.39 -0.93 -6.83
CA LEU A 6 -48.07 -1.06 -7.45
C LEU A 6 -47.06 -0.47 -6.46
N LEU A 7 -46.27 -1.31 -5.79
CA LEU A 7 -45.01 -0.86 -5.22
C LEU A 7 -44.04 -0.61 -6.39
N ALA A 8 -43.88 0.65 -6.78
CA ALA A 8 -42.74 1.06 -7.56
C ALA A 8 -41.49 0.89 -6.66
N SER A 9 -40.68 -0.13 -6.93
CA SER A 9 -39.32 -0.19 -6.41
C SER A 9 -38.57 1.01 -6.98
N LEU A 10 -38.36 2.04 -6.16
CA LEU A 10 -37.32 3.03 -6.44
C LEU A 10 -35.99 2.26 -6.43
N ALA A 11 -35.50 1.88 -7.61
CA ALA A 11 -34.09 1.60 -7.78
C ALA A 11 -33.37 2.90 -7.40
N ALA A 12 -32.65 2.89 -6.29
CA ALA A 12 -31.75 3.98 -5.97
C ALA A 12 -30.82 4.14 -7.17
N VAL A 13 -30.88 5.30 -7.82
CA VAL A 13 -29.92 5.66 -8.86
C VAL A 13 -28.59 5.79 -8.12
N CYS A 14 -27.78 4.75 -8.23
CA CYS A 14 -26.47 4.71 -7.61
C CYS A 14 -25.55 5.54 -8.49
N ASP A 15 -24.86 6.52 -7.91
CA ASP A 15 -24.04 7.45 -8.68
C ASP A 15 -22.85 6.70 -9.31
N ALA A 16 -22.69 6.90 -10.62
CA ALA A 16 -21.49 6.46 -11.31
C ALA A 16 -20.30 7.24 -10.76
N ALA A 17 -19.30 6.52 -10.28
CA ALA A 17 -18.04 7.09 -9.82
C ALA A 17 -16.91 6.71 -10.77
N GLN A 18 -15.79 7.41 -10.64
CA GLN A 18 -14.63 7.22 -11.47
C GLN A 18 -13.37 7.22 -10.61
N VAL A 19 -12.53 6.21 -10.81
CA VAL A 19 -11.22 6.11 -10.16
C VAL A 19 -10.12 6.08 -11.23
N LYS A 20 -9.02 6.80 -10.96
CA LYS A 20 -7.85 6.86 -11.83
C LYS A 20 -6.67 6.19 -11.14
N PHE A 21 -6.06 5.24 -11.82
CA PHE A 21 -4.85 4.57 -11.37
C PHE A 21 -3.66 5.03 -12.22
N THR A 22 -2.50 5.20 -11.59
CA THR A 22 -1.25 5.61 -12.24
C THR A 22 -0.09 4.79 -11.70
N ASN A 23 0.77 4.25 -12.57
CA ASN A 23 1.79 3.26 -12.21
C ASN A 23 2.93 3.79 -11.29
N ASN A 24 3.21 5.11 -11.32
CA ASN A 24 4.19 5.76 -10.44
C ASN A 24 3.60 6.30 -9.13
N ILE A 25 2.29 6.24 -8.93
CA ILE A 25 1.64 6.57 -7.65
C ILE A 25 1.36 5.26 -6.93
N ARG A 26 2.30 4.87 -6.06
CA ARG A 26 2.28 3.54 -5.41
C ARG A 26 1.85 3.59 -3.96
N LEU A 27 2.30 4.60 -3.20
CA LEU A 27 1.88 4.75 -1.81
C LEU A 27 0.45 5.28 -1.76
N LEU A 28 -0.41 4.56 -1.02
CA LEU A 28 -1.76 4.97 -0.70
C LEU A 28 -1.82 5.40 0.76
N PHE A 29 -2.74 6.32 1.06
CA PHE A 29 -2.93 6.85 2.41
C PHE A 29 -4.40 6.82 2.80
N ASP A 30 -4.66 6.54 4.07
CA ASP A 30 -6.00 6.65 4.63
C ASP A 30 -6.41 8.13 4.81
N VAL A 31 -7.67 8.34 5.21
CA VAL A 31 -8.24 9.69 5.40
C VAL A 31 -7.60 10.47 6.55
N ASP A 32 -6.87 9.80 7.45
CA ASP A 32 -6.08 10.41 8.51
C ASP A 32 -4.63 10.70 8.09
N GLY A 33 -4.24 10.24 6.89
CA GLY A 33 -2.96 10.49 6.26
C GLY A 33 -1.91 9.43 6.55
N ASN A 34 -2.24 8.34 7.25
CA ASN A 34 -1.33 7.23 7.50
C ASN A 34 -1.16 6.39 6.23
N GLN A 35 -0.02 5.74 6.07
CA GLN A 35 0.18 4.83 4.95
C GLN A 35 -0.82 3.65 5.07
N ILE A 36 -1.44 3.29 3.94
CA ILE A 36 -2.16 2.03 3.86
C ILE A 36 -1.12 0.91 3.89
N ASP A 37 -1.09 0.18 4.99
CA ASP A 37 -0.16 -0.88 5.30
C ASP A 37 -0.89 -2.22 5.17
N ALA A 38 -0.95 -2.69 3.93
CA ALA A 38 -1.68 -3.88 3.53
C ALA A 38 -0.86 -4.66 2.50
N TYR A 39 0.03 -5.55 2.95
CA TYR A 39 0.78 -6.46 2.09
C TYR A 39 0.02 -7.79 1.90
N GLY A 40 0.30 -8.52 0.81
CA GLY A 40 -0.39 -9.75 0.46
C GLY A 40 -1.88 -9.52 0.25
N SER A 41 -2.25 -8.35 -0.27
CA SER A 41 -3.58 -7.79 -0.09
C SER A 41 -4.60 -8.21 -1.14
N LYS A 42 -5.88 -8.13 -0.78
CA LYS A 42 -6.99 -8.21 -1.74
C LYS A 42 -8.04 -7.16 -1.45
N ILE A 43 -8.59 -6.57 -2.52
CA ILE A 43 -9.74 -5.68 -2.44
C ILE A 43 -11.01 -6.49 -2.72
N SER A 44 -11.88 -6.61 -1.72
CA SER A 44 -13.18 -7.26 -1.84
C SER A 44 -14.32 -6.24 -1.79
N ASN A 45 -15.39 -6.46 -2.55
CA ASN A 45 -16.61 -5.66 -2.43
C ASN A 45 -17.67 -6.43 -1.64
N PHE A 46 -18.14 -5.84 -0.55
CA PHE A 46 -19.27 -6.35 0.22
C PHE A 46 -20.37 -5.29 0.27
N ASN A 47 -21.46 -5.55 -0.45
CA ASN A 47 -22.65 -4.69 -0.50
C ASN A 47 -22.35 -3.23 -0.86
N GLY A 48 -21.46 -3.00 -1.83
CA GLY A 48 -21.09 -1.67 -2.30
C GLY A 48 -20.00 -0.98 -1.49
N VAL A 49 -19.50 -1.59 -0.41
CA VAL A 49 -18.31 -1.12 0.31
C VAL A 49 -17.12 -1.96 -0.10
N TYR A 50 -16.05 -1.30 -0.54
CA TYR A 50 -14.78 -1.92 -0.90
C TYR A 50 -13.92 -2.02 0.35
N TYR A 51 -13.33 -3.19 0.58
CA TYR A 51 -12.44 -3.45 1.70
C TYR A 51 -11.10 -3.92 1.18
N LEU A 52 -10.03 -3.27 1.64
CA LEU A 52 -8.65 -3.67 1.39
C LEU A 52 -8.12 -4.33 2.67
N TYR A 53 -7.81 -5.62 2.57
CA TYR A 53 -7.24 -6.40 3.65
C TYR A 53 -5.80 -6.75 3.35
N GLY A 54 -4.91 -6.67 4.32
CA GLY A 54 -3.53 -7.07 4.14
C GLY A 54 -2.74 -7.15 5.44
N ASN A 55 -1.61 -7.82 5.38
CA ASN A 55 -0.66 -7.92 6.48
C ASN A 55 -0.04 -6.56 6.77
N SER A 56 0.12 -6.25 8.05
CA SER A 56 0.76 -5.01 8.49
C SER A 56 2.25 -5.22 8.73
N PHE A 57 3.08 -4.33 8.19
CA PHE A 57 4.53 -4.26 8.42
C PHE A 57 4.91 -3.02 9.25
N ALA A 58 3.95 -2.48 10.01
CA ALA A 58 4.17 -1.37 10.94
C ALA A 58 5.17 -1.68 12.08
N ILE A 59 5.55 -2.94 12.29
CA ILE A 59 6.58 -3.38 13.25
C ILE A 59 7.77 -4.01 12.49
N GLU A 60 8.97 -3.92 13.07
CA GLU A 60 10.21 -4.42 12.45
C GLU A 60 10.15 -5.92 12.15
N GLY A 61 10.54 -6.30 10.93
CA GLY A 61 10.98 -7.65 10.60
C GLY A 61 9.90 -8.72 10.46
N VAL A 62 8.63 -8.45 10.79
CA VAL A 62 7.55 -9.44 10.71
C VAL A 62 6.21 -8.84 10.27
N ALA A 63 5.43 -9.63 9.53
CA ALA A 63 4.00 -9.37 9.35
C ALA A 63 3.31 -9.42 10.72
N PHE A 64 2.71 -8.30 11.13
CA PHE A 64 2.09 -8.08 12.42
C PHE A 64 0.60 -7.86 12.25
N GLY A 65 -0.17 -8.95 12.32
CA GLY A 65 -1.62 -8.93 12.16
C GLY A 65 -2.09 -8.58 10.75
N ILE A 66 -3.41 -8.52 10.60
CA ILE A 66 -4.08 -8.16 9.34
C ILE A 66 -4.91 -6.89 9.57
N LYS A 67 -4.58 -5.82 8.84
CA LYS A 67 -5.32 -4.55 8.86
C LYS A 67 -6.46 -4.58 7.84
N SER A 68 -7.52 -3.83 8.15
CA SER A 68 -8.69 -3.62 7.29
C SER A 68 -8.84 -2.14 6.99
N TYR A 69 -9.08 -1.82 5.72
CA TYR A 69 -9.42 -0.47 5.26
C TYR A 69 -10.71 -0.53 4.44
N SER A 70 -11.62 0.42 4.62
CA SER A 70 -12.89 0.48 3.88
C SER A 70 -13.01 1.74 3.03
N SER A 71 -13.70 1.65 1.89
CA SER A 71 -13.99 2.78 1.01
C SER A 71 -15.28 2.56 0.24
N VAL A 72 -16.02 3.63 -0.04
CA VAL A 72 -17.19 3.62 -0.94
C VAL A 72 -16.85 4.10 -2.35
N ASP A 73 -15.68 4.71 -2.53
CA ASP A 73 -15.27 5.38 -3.77
C ASP A 73 -13.87 4.95 -4.27
N LEU A 74 -13.23 3.97 -3.62
CA LEU A 74 -11.87 3.48 -3.90
C LEU A 74 -10.77 4.54 -3.78
N ILE A 75 -11.09 5.74 -3.31
CA ILE A 75 -10.19 6.89 -3.22
C ILE A 75 -9.95 7.24 -1.75
N ASN A 76 -11.03 7.38 -0.98
CA ASN A 76 -10.99 7.74 0.43
C ASN A 76 -11.12 6.47 1.27
N TRP A 77 -9.99 6.03 1.82
CA TRP A 77 -9.90 4.81 2.62
C TRP A 77 -9.92 5.14 4.11
N LYS A 78 -10.83 4.50 4.85
CA LYS A 78 -10.90 4.56 6.31
C LYS A 78 -10.22 3.34 6.90
N TYR A 79 -9.33 3.53 7.87
CA TYR A 79 -8.81 2.42 8.67
C TYR A 79 -9.89 1.87 9.61
N GLU A 80 -10.17 0.58 9.53
CA GLU A 80 -11.19 -0.10 10.33
C GLU A 80 -10.61 -0.87 11.54
N GLY A 81 -9.28 -0.92 11.65
CA GLY A 81 -8.59 -1.67 12.70
C GLY A 81 -7.97 -2.98 12.21
N PHE A 82 -7.47 -3.76 13.17
CA PHE A 82 -7.05 -5.14 12.92
C PHE A 82 -8.24 -6.09 12.90
N LEU A 83 -8.19 -7.11 12.05
CA LEU A 83 -9.25 -8.12 11.95
C LEU A 83 -9.38 -8.98 13.22
N PHE A 84 -8.32 -9.10 14.00
CA PHE A 84 -8.26 -9.80 15.28
C PHE A 84 -7.19 -9.12 16.15
N ASP A 85 -7.09 -9.46 17.44
CA ASP A 85 -6.05 -8.91 18.30
C ASP A 85 -4.66 -9.50 17.94
N PRO A 86 -3.75 -8.71 17.33
CA PRO A 86 -2.44 -9.21 16.90
C PRO A 86 -1.48 -9.47 18.08
N TYR A 87 -1.83 -9.05 19.30
CA TYR A 87 -1.04 -9.32 20.51
C TYR A 87 -1.46 -10.61 21.23
N SER A 88 -2.63 -11.17 20.86
CA SER A 88 -3.13 -12.40 21.45
C SER A 88 -2.42 -13.64 20.89
N ASN A 89 -2.46 -14.76 21.63
CA ASN A 89 -1.94 -16.01 21.07
C ASN A 89 -2.91 -16.54 20.02
N THR A 90 -2.52 -16.47 18.75
CA THR A 90 -3.34 -16.89 17.60
C THR A 90 -2.56 -17.86 16.72
N PRO A 91 -3.23 -18.59 15.81
CA PRO A 91 -2.54 -19.33 14.76
C PRO A 91 -1.60 -18.48 13.89
N CYS A 92 -1.75 -17.15 13.90
CA CYS A 92 -0.91 -16.23 13.13
C CYS A 92 0.49 -16.02 13.72
N ASN A 93 0.75 -16.48 14.96
CA ASN A 93 2.07 -16.40 15.58
C ASN A 93 3.07 -17.43 15.01
N ASP A 94 2.59 -18.37 14.19
CA ASP A 94 3.42 -19.34 13.47
C ASP A 94 4.20 -18.70 12.30
N LEU A 95 4.98 -19.50 11.57
CA LEU A 95 5.97 -19.06 10.56
C LEU A 95 5.41 -18.18 9.42
N GLY A 96 4.11 -18.21 9.14
CA GLY A 96 3.50 -17.50 8.01
C GLY A 96 2.88 -16.14 8.33
N GLY A 97 2.81 -15.72 9.60
CA GLY A 97 2.31 -14.38 9.97
C GLY A 97 0.86 -14.08 9.54
N CYS A 98 0.07 -15.11 9.25
CA CYS A 98 -1.23 -15.00 8.57
C CYS A 98 -1.17 -14.23 7.24
N GLY A 99 -0.19 -14.57 6.40
CA GLY A 99 0.00 -14.03 5.06
C GLY A 99 -1.21 -14.18 4.15
N ARG A 100 -1.34 -13.28 3.17
CA ARG A 100 -2.35 -13.32 2.09
C ARG A 100 -3.79 -13.51 2.59
N PRO A 101 -4.30 -12.60 3.43
CA PRO A 101 -5.67 -12.69 3.92
C PRO A 101 -6.69 -12.59 2.79
N HIS A 102 -7.62 -13.53 2.75
CA HIS A 102 -8.74 -13.53 1.82
C HIS A 102 -10.04 -13.72 2.60
N ILE A 103 -11.04 -12.90 2.29
CA ILE A 103 -12.35 -12.95 2.97
C ILE A 103 -13.44 -13.19 1.92
N VAL A 104 -14.30 -14.16 2.21
CA VAL A 104 -15.53 -14.44 1.44
C VAL A 104 -16.74 -14.37 2.37
N PHE A 105 -17.89 -13.98 1.83
CA PHE A 105 -19.15 -13.95 2.58
C PHE A 105 -19.99 -15.19 2.29
N ASN A 106 -20.39 -15.90 3.34
CA ASN A 106 -21.30 -17.04 3.24
C ASN A 106 -22.75 -16.56 3.40
N PRO A 107 -23.58 -16.59 2.34
CA PRO A 107 -24.98 -16.13 2.43
C PRO A 107 -25.88 -17.07 3.23
N ILE A 108 -25.47 -18.32 3.49
CA ILE A 108 -26.26 -19.28 4.27
C ILE A 108 -26.06 -19.02 5.77
N THR A 109 -24.81 -18.89 6.21
CA THR A 109 -24.49 -18.66 7.63
C THR A 109 -24.52 -17.17 8.00
N GLN A 110 -24.54 -16.27 7.00
CA GLN A 110 -24.42 -14.82 7.16
C GLN A 110 -23.12 -14.40 7.87
N LEU A 111 -22.04 -15.15 7.62
CA LEU A 111 -20.72 -14.92 8.18
C LEU A 111 -19.71 -14.55 7.10
N TYR A 112 -18.77 -13.69 7.47
CA TYR A 112 -17.53 -13.46 6.74
C TYR A 112 -16.51 -14.50 7.19
N ILE A 113 -15.88 -15.15 6.23
CA ILE A 113 -14.93 -16.23 6.44
C ILE A 113 -13.56 -15.76 5.99
N LEU A 114 -12.67 -15.51 6.93
CA LEU A 114 -11.27 -15.15 6.71
C LEU A 114 -10.45 -16.42 6.56
N TRP A 115 -9.66 -16.50 5.49
CA TRP A 115 -8.60 -17.46 5.29
C TRP A 115 -7.25 -16.74 5.34
N ALA A 116 -6.24 -17.37 5.92
CA ALA A 116 -4.89 -16.83 5.99
C ALA A 116 -3.83 -17.95 5.94
N ASN A 117 -2.59 -17.60 5.60
CA ASN A 117 -1.46 -18.52 5.58
C ASN A 117 -0.58 -18.36 6.82
N ALA A 118 -0.51 -19.39 7.67
CA ALA A 118 0.36 -19.40 8.86
C ALA A 118 1.59 -20.31 8.73
N GLY A 119 1.84 -20.89 7.54
CA GLY A 119 3.00 -21.74 7.27
C GLY A 119 2.95 -23.14 7.90
N SER A 120 1.94 -23.43 8.72
CA SER A 120 1.64 -24.77 9.22
C SER A 120 0.82 -25.57 8.18
N SER A 121 0.57 -26.86 8.46
CA SER A 121 -0.23 -27.69 7.56
C SER A 121 -1.67 -27.19 7.49
N GLY A 122 -2.19 -26.96 6.28
CA GLY A 122 -3.50 -26.36 6.06
C GLY A 122 -3.50 -24.83 6.20
N TYR A 123 -4.69 -24.23 6.26
CA TYR A 123 -4.86 -22.78 6.37
C TYR A 123 -5.73 -22.42 7.58
N PRO A 124 -5.28 -21.55 8.49
CA PRO A 124 -6.16 -20.98 9.49
C PRO A 124 -7.38 -20.31 8.88
N VAL A 125 -8.54 -20.62 9.45
CA VAL A 125 -9.82 -20.01 9.09
C VAL A 125 -10.39 -19.32 10.31
N ALA A 126 -10.97 -18.14 10.13
CA ALA A 126 -11.67 -17.40 11.16
C ALA A 126 -13.01 -16.89 10.65
N THR A 127 -13.95 -16.63 11.55
CA THR A 127 -15.28 -16.15 11.20
C THR A 127 -15.63 -14.85 11.91
N SER A 128 -16.43 -14.01 11.26
CA SER A 128 -17.01 -12.81 11.86
C SER A 128 -18.40 -12.53 11.30
N SER A 129 -19.24 -11.86 12.07
CA SER A 129 -20.52 -11.33 11.59
C SER A 129 -20.37 -9.98 10.86
N THR A 130 -19.17 -9.39 10.84
CA THR A 130 -18.88 -8.13 10.15
C THR A 130 -17.66 -8.27 9.22
N PRO A 131 -17.57 -7.47 8.14
CA PRO A 131 -16.45 -7.54 7.19
C PRO A 131 -15.12 -7.04 7.78
N SER A 132 -15.12 -6.37 8.94
CA SER A 132 -13.91 -5.82 9.57
C SER A 132 -13.63 -6.41 10.95
N GLY A 133 -14.33 -7.49 11.31
CA GLY A 133 -14.09 -8.22 12.53
C GLY A 133 -14.86 -7.71 13.77
N PRO A 134 -14.44 -8.13 14.97
CA PRO A 134 -13.34 -9.06 15.20
C PRO A 134 -13.63 -10.45 14.62
N PHE A 135 -12.59 -11.10 14.12
CA PHE A 135 -12.59 -12.47 13.61
C PHE A 135 -12.13 -13.44 14.69
N PHE A 136 -12.78 -14.60 14.75
CA PHE A 136 -12.45 -15.67 15.70
C PHE A 136 -12.01 -16.91 14.94
N PHE A 137 -10.77 -17.34 15.20
CA PHE A 137 -10.20 -18.53 14.56
C PHE A 137 -10.94 -19.80 14.98
N LEU A 138 -11.11 -20.70 14.01
CA LEU A 138 -11.57 -22.06 14.26
C LEU A 138 -10.52 -22.84 15.06
N SER A 139 -10.95 -23.90 15.74
CA SER A 139 -10.08 -24.75 16.56
C SER A 139 -9.09 -25.58 15.73
N SER A 140 -9.30 -25.69 14.43
CA SER A 140 -8.44 -26.44 13.50
C SER A 140 -8.33 -25.70 12.18
N PRO A 141 -7.14 -25.72 11.54
CA PRO A 141 -6.99 -25.17 10.21
C PRO A 141 -7.81 -25.99 9.20
N ALA A 142 -8.20 -25.35 8.10
CA ALA A 142 -8.74 -26.03 6.95
C ALA A 142 -7.69 -26.98 6.35
N ALA A 143 -8.10 -28.21 6.07
CA ALA A 143 -7.26 -29.20 5.42
C ALA A 143 -7.09 -28.86 3.93
N ILE A 144 -5.95 -29.24 3.37
CA ILE A 144 -5.74 -29.32 1.92
C ILE A 144 -5.70 -30.78 1.50
N ASP A 145 -5.64 -31.03 0.20
CA ASP A 145 -5.55 -32.37 -0.35
C ASP A 145 -4.39 -33.17 0.27
N PRO A 146 -4.65 -34.38 0.84
CA PRO A 146 -3.65 -35.19 1.51
C PRO A 146 -2.43 -35.56 0.65
N GLN A 147 -2.50 -35.43 -0.68
CA GLN A 147 -1.32 -35.61 -1.54
C GLN A 147 -0.18 -34.61 -1.24
N PHE A 148 -0.51 -33.46 -0.64
CA PHE A 148 0.47 -32.44 -0.21
C PHE A 148 0.98 -32.66 1.22
N ASN A 149 0.61 -33.77 1.87
CA ASN A 149 1.14 -34.11 3.18
C ASN A 149 2.68 -34.18 3.15
N GLY A 150 3.33 -33.37 3.99
CA GLY A 150 4.79 -33.28 4.05
C GLY A 150 5.43 -32.29 3.07
N LEU A 151 4.61 -31.61 2.25
CA LEU A 151 4.98 -30.37 1.57
C LEU A 151 4.57 -29.16 2.43
N GLN A 152 5.04 -27.97 2.07
CA GLN A 152 4.69 -26.75 2.79
C GLN A 152 3.62 -25.96 2.01
N PRO A 153 2.39 -25.83 2.53
CA PRO A 153 1.40 -24.90 1.98
C PRO A 153 1.95 -23.48 1.98
N ALA A 154 1.64 -22.72 0.94
CA ALA A 154 2.18 -21.38 0.74
C ALA A 154 1.09 -20.41 0.31
N ASP A 155 1.34 -19.60 -0.71
CA ASP A 155 0.40 -18.60 -1.20
C ASP A 155 -0.90 -19.23 -1.70
N PHE A 156 -2.01 -18.55 -1.46
CA PHE A 156 -3.34 -18.98 -1.88
C PHE A 156 -4.27 -17.79 -2.13
N THR A 157 -5.44 -18.08 -2.71
CA THR A 157 -6.64 -17.24 -2.74
C THR A 157 -7.87 -18.07 -2.42
N VAL A 158 -8.93 -17.43 -1.93
CA VAL A 158 -10.29 -17.99 -1.96
C VAL A 158 -11.25 -17.04 -2.66
N GLU A 159 -12.20 -17.60 -3.41
CA GLU A 159 -13.23 -16.84 -4.11
C GLU A 159 -14.52 -17.64 -4.29
N ILE A 160 -15.66 -16.96 -4.38
CA ILE A 160 -16.94 -17.56 -4.74
C ILE A 160 -17.24 -17.28 -6.21
N LEU A 161 -17.24 -18.33 -7.03
CA LEU A 161 -17.55 -18.25 -8.46
C LEU A 161 -18.77 -19.11 -8.77
N ASN A 162 -19.82 -18.51 -9.36
CA ASN A 162 -21.10 -19.16 -9.64
C ASN A 162 -21.66 -19.93 -8.43
N ASN A 163 -21.76 -19.25 -7.27
CA ASN A 163 -22.25 -19.80 -6.00
C ASN A 163 -21.42 -20.96 -5.42
N THR A 164 -20.25 -21.25 -5.97
CA THR A 164 -19.33 -22.29 -5.49
C THR A 164 -18.06 -21.64 -4.97
N GLY A 165 -17.66 -22.00 -3.75
CA GLY A 165 -16.38 -21.56 -3.18
C GLY A 165 -15.22 -22.37 -3.74
N TYR A 166 -14.13 -21.68 -4.09
CA TYR A 166 -12.89 -22.29 -4.54
C TYR A 166 -11.72 -21.74 -3.74
N ILE A 167 -10.72 -22.59 -3.56
CA ILE A 167 -9.36 -22.21 -3.18
C ILE A 167 -8.44 -22.49 -4.37
N VAL A 168 -7.51 -21.58 -4.64
CA VAL A 168 -6.32 -21.89 -5.43
C VAL A 168 -5.14 -21.69 -4.51
N PHE A 169 -4.33 -22.73 -4.34
CA PHE A 169 -3.19 -22.70 -3.42
C PHE A 169 -1.92 -23.18 -4.11
N SER A 170 -0.79 -22.73 -3.59
CA SER A 170 0.53 -23.21 -3.95
C SER A 170 1.11 -24.11 -2.86
N ALA A 171 1.94 -25.07 -3.26
CA ALA A 171 2.64 -25.96 -2.36
C ALA A 171 4.15 -25.96 -2.67
N LEU A 172 4.95 -25.56 -1.68
CA LEU A 172 6.40 -25.58 -1.74
C LEU A 172 6.93 -26.99 -1.51
N ASN A 173 7.81 -27.43 -2.42
CA ASN A 173 8.47 -28.72 -2.37
C ASN A 173 10.00 -28.56 -2.24
N PHE A 174 10.44 -28.31 -1.01
CA PHE A 174 11.87 -28.29 -0.65
C PHE A 174 12.56 -29.66 -0.74
N ARG A 175 11.79 -30.74 -0.94
CA ARG A 175 12.30 -32.12 -0.98
C ARG A 175 12.52 -32.64 -2.39
N ASP A 176 12.17 -31.88 -3.42
CA ASP A 176 12.46 -32.27 -4.80
C ASP A 176 13.99 -32.47 -4.93
N PRO A 177 14.48 -33.57 -5.54
CA PRO A 177 15.91 -33.81 -5.70
C PRO A 177 16.62 -32.75 -6.55
N ARG A 178 15.86 -31.93 -7.29
CA ARG A 178 16.36 -30.79 -8.06
C ARG A 178 16.32 -29.47 -7.25
N ALA A 179 15.69 -29.43 -6.08
CA ALA A 179 15.65 -28.23 -5.24
C ALA A 179 17.08 -27.80 -4.84
N GLY A 180 17.30 -26.50 -4.72
CA GLY A 180 18.64 -25.93 -4.51
C GLY A 180 19.51 -25.86 -5.77
N SER A 181 18.97 -26.18 -6.94
CA SER A 181 19.65 -25.91 -8.22
C SER A 181 19.77 -24.40 -8.47
N LEU A 182 20.62 -24.00 -9.42
CA LEU A 182 20.75 -22.59 -9.79
C LEU A 182 19.41 -22.02 -10.29
N TRP A 183 18.59 -22.85 -10.94
CA TRP A 183 17.28 -22.48 -11.47
C TRP A 183 16.42 -23.74 -11.70
N PRO A 184 15.37 -24.00 -10.90
CA PRO A 184 14.84 -23.18 -9.80
C PRO A 184 15.53 -23.50 -8.46
N PRO A 185 15.64 -22.53 -7.54
CA PRO A 185 16.10 -22.82 -6.19
C PRO A 185 15.07 -23.61 -5.38
N ILE A 186 13.77 -23.44 -5.66
CA ILE A 186 12.67 -24.08 -4.93
C ILE A 186 11.55 -24.42 -5.93
N PHE A 187 10.88 -25.56 -5.74
CA PHE A 187 9.71 -25.94 -6.54
C PHE A 187 8.43 -25.52 -5.82
N GLN A 188 7.50 -24.92 -6.55
CA GLN A 188 6.20 -24.48 -6.07
C GLN A 188 5.13 -24.66 -7.15
N THR A 189 4.12 -25.48 -6.89
CA THR A 189 3.07 -25.79 -7.87
C THR A 189 1.71 -25.29 -7.41
N LEU A 190 0.88 -24.81 -8.35
CA LEU A 190 -0.50 -24.38 -8.08
C LEU A 190 -1.52 -25.50 -8.25
N HIS A 191 -2.52 -25.52 -7.37
CA HIS A 191 -3.63 -26.46 -7.38
C HIS A 191 -4.94 -25.75 -7.02
N ALA A 192 -6.03 -26.18 -7.63
CA ALA A 192 -7.36 -25.66 -7.38
C ALA A 192 -8.24 -26.72 -6.70
N SER A 193 -8.96 -26.35 -5.66
CA SER A 193 -9.91 -27.22 -4.94
C SER A 193 -11.21 -26.47 -4.69
N GLN A 194 -12.31 -27.22 -4.66
CA GLN A 194 -13.59 -26.69 -4.18
C GLN A 194 -13.58 -26.60 -2.65
N LEU A 195 -14.30 -25.62 -2.10
CA LEU A 195 -14.57 -25.46 -0.67
C LEU A 195 -15.85 -26.20 -0.26
N THR A 196 -15.96 -26.54 1.02
CA THR A 196 -17.21 -27.01 1.64
C THR A 196 -18.29 -25.94 1.58
N SER A 197 -19.56 -26.32 1.76
CA SER A 197 -20.69 -25.37 1.67
C SER A 197 -20.70 -24.28 2.75
N ASN A 198 -20.06 -24.53 3.90
CA ASN A 198 -19.84 -23.50 4.92
C ASN A 198 -18.64 -22.58 4.59
N LEU A 199 -17.85 -22.88 3.55
CA LEU A 199 -16.65 -22.15 3.12
C LEU A 199 -15.48 -22.18 4.12
N GLU A 200 -15.54 -23.06 5.13
CA GLU A 200 -14.57 -23.13 6.23
C GLU A 200 -13.54 -24.26 6.06
N ASN A 201 -13.67 -25.09 5.02
CA ASN A 201 -12.71 -26.14 4.70
C ASN A 201 -12.67 -26.42 3.19
N THR A 202 -11.66 -27.15 2.72
CA THR A 202 -11.62 -27.67 1.35
C THR A 202 -12.38 -29.00 1.25
N THR A 203 -12.60 -29.45 0.02
CA THR A 203 -13.09 -30.82 -0.25
C THR A 203 -11.99 -31.88 -0.22
N GLU A 204 -10.75 -31.47 0.13
CA GLU A 204 -9.56 -32.33 0.18
C GLU A 204 -9.20 -33.01 -1.16
N ILE A 205 -9.80 -32.53 -2.27
CA ILE A 205 -9.53 -32.99 -3.63
C ILE A 205 -9.14 -31.77 -4.45
N SER A 206 -7.96 -31.81 -5.03
CA SER A 206 -7.42 -30.71 -5.83
C SER A 206 -6.96 -31.16 -7.22
N TYR A 207 -6.89 -30.20 -8.13
CA TYR A 207 -6.49 -30.39 -9.52
C TYR A 207 -5.34 -29.43 -9.86
N PRO A 208 -4.32 -29.90 -10.61
CA PRO A 208 -3.17 -29.06 -10.94
C PRO A 208 -3.57 -27.90 -11.86
N VAL A 209 -3.05 -26.71 -11.54
CA VAL A 209 -3.12 -25.53 -12.39
C VAL A 209 -1.79 -25.45 -13.13
N VAL A 210 -1.70 -26.19 -14.24
CA VAL A 210 -0.49 -26.40 -15.02
C VAL A 210 -0.80 -26.30 -16.50
N SER A 211 0.10 -25.69 -17.27
CA SER A 211 -0.02 -25.65 -18.72
C SER A 211 0.33 -27.00 -19.37
N VAL A 212 0.08 -27.15 -20.68
CA VAL A 212 0.55 -28.34 -21.42
C VAL A 212 2.08 -28.46 -21.50
N ALA A 213 2.81 -27.37 -21.21
CA ALA A 213 4.27 -27.38 -21.19
C ALA A 213 4.82 -28.07 -19.94
N ASP A 214 4.16 -27.90 -18.79
CA ASP A 214 4.61 -28.39 -17.47
C ASP A 214 6.10 -28.11 -17.24
N ASP A 215 6.49 -26.86 -17.46
CA ASP A 215 7.86 -26.41 -17.40
C ASP A 215 8.16 -25.72 -16.05
N LEU A 216 9.38 -25.18 -15.91
CA LEU A 216 9.80 -24.50 -14.68
C LEU A 216 8.93 -23.30 -14.31
N ILE A 217 8.28 -22.64 -15.28
CA ILE A 217 7.38 -21.52 -15.00
C ILE A 217 6.10 -22.02 -14.32
N ASP A 218 5.61 -23.20 -14.69
CA ASP A 218 4.48 -23.82 -13.98
C ASP A 218 4.89 -24.37 -12.61
N GLN A 219 6.14 -24.84 -12.49
CA GLN A 219 6.72 -25.45 -11.29
C GLN A 219 7.35 -24.43 -10.32
N GLU A 220 7.21 -23.14 -10.60
CA GLU A 220 7.54 -22.02 -9.71
C GLU A 220 6.35 -21.06 -9.62
N ALA A 221 5.11 -21.50 -9.78
CA ALA A 221 3.96 -20.60 -9.76
C ALA A 221 3.45 -20.37 -8.33
N GLU A 222 3.31 -19.10 -7.95
CA GLU A 222 2.85 -18.65 -6.63
C GLU A 222 1.83 -17.52 -6.72
N SER A 223 1.45 -16.97 -5.55
CA SER A 223 0.62 -15.78 -5.42
C SER A 223 -0.68 -15.79 -6.27
N PRO A 224 -1.51 -16.85 -6.22
CA PRO A 224 -2.64 -16.93 -7.12
C PRO A 224 -3.76 -15.95 -6.72
N ASP A 225 -4.51 -15.46 -7.70
CA ASP A 225 -5.91 -15.03 -7.52
C ASP A 225 -6.79 -15.55 -8.65
N ILE A 226 -8.07 -15.76 -8.40
CA ILE A 226 -8.99 -16.40 -9.34
C ILE A 226 -10.22 -15.53 -9.61
N PHE A 227 -10.62 -15.44 -10.88
CA PHE A 227 -11.88 -14.81 -11.28
C PHE A 227 -12.51 -15.54 -12.46
N MET A 228 -13.76 -15.20 -12.77
CA MET A 228 -14.46 -15.73 -13.93
C MET A 228 -14.88 -14.59 -14.87
N ARG A 229 -14.71 -14.81 -16.18
CA ARG A 229 -15.19 -13.91 -17.24
C ARG A 229 -15.76 -14.74 -18.39
N ASN A 230 -17.01 -14.45 -18.77
CA ASN A 230 -17.71 -15.12 -19.88
C ASN A 230 -17.70 -16.66 -19.79
N GLY A 231 -17.90 -17.21 -18.58
CA GLY A 231 -17.88 -18.67 -18.34
C GLY A 231 -16.50 -19.32 -18.37
N ILE A 232 -15.43 -18.55 -18.50
CA ILE A 232 -14.04 -19.02 -18.44
C ILE A 232 -13.43 -18.62 -17.10
N TYR A 233 -12.76 -19.58 -16.45
CA TYR A 233 -11.94 -19.36 -15.26
C TYR A 233 -10.60 -18.77 -15.67
N TYR A 234 -10.16 -17.76 -14.93
CA TYR A 234 -8.85 -17.16 -15.03
C TYR A 234 -8.17 -17.23 -13.67
N ILE A 235 -6.93 -17.70 -13.64
CA ILE A 235 -6.06 -17.63 -12.46
C ILE A 235 -4.89 -16.73 -12.84
N VAL A 236 -4.73 -15.61 -12.14
CA VAL A 236 -3.48 -14.84 -12.18
C VAL A 236 -2.52 -15.43 -11.17
N ALA A 237 -1.22 -15.35 -11.45
CA ALA A 237 -0.17 -15.83 -10.56
C ALA A 237 1.13 -15.07 -10.82
N SER A 238 2.14 -15.33 -10.01
CA SER A 238 3.51 -14.93 -10.31
C SER A 238 4.48 -16.09 -10.21
N ASN A 239 5.76 -15.87 -10.54
CA ASN A 239 6.80 -16.85 -10.23
C ASN A 239 7.46 -16.64 -8.86
N THR A 240 7.83 -17.76 -8.23
CA THR A 240 8.39 -17.87 -6.88
C THR A 240 9.58 -16.95 -6.68
N CYS A 241 9.38 -15.88 -5.91
CA CYS A 241 10.42 -14.93 -5.59
C CYS A 241 10.08 -14.15 -4.31
N GLY A 242 10.62 -14.61 -3.18
CA GLY A 242 10.38 -13.98 -1.88
C GLY A 242 10.87 -12.53 -1.84
N TYR A 243 9.93 -11.57 -1.70
CA TYR A 243 10.20 -10.13 -1.56
C TYR A 243 11.06 -9.52 -2.68
N CYS A 244 11.01 -10.10 -3.89
CA CYS A 244 11.76 -9.62 -5.02
C CYS A 244 11.18 -8.32 -5.59
N ASN A 245 12.04 -7.49 -6.17
CA ASN A 245 11.66 -6.26 -6.86
C ASN A 245 11.08 -6.58 -8.26
N GLY A 246 9.91 -7.21 -8.27
CA GLY A 246 9.24 -7.70 -9.47
C GLY A 246 9.30 -9.21 -9.65
N SER A 247 8.21 -9.79 -10.13
CA SER A 247 8.11 -11.19 -10.54
C SER A 247 7.39 -11.31 -11.89
N ILE A 248 7.58 -12.45 -12.56
CA ILE A 248 6.85 -12.76 -13.81
C ILE A 248 5.35 -12.74 -13.51
N GLY A 249 4.56 -12.12 -14.38
CA GLY A 249 3.10 -12.09 -14.29
C GLY A 249 2.48 -13.16 -15.18
N LEU A 250 1.73 -14.07 -14.58
CA LEU A 250 1.14 -15.22 -15.24
C LEU A 250 -0.39 -15.11 -15.29
N VAL A 251 -0.98 -15.66 -16.35
CA VAL A 251 -2.42 -15.89 -16.47
C VAL A 251 -2.66 -17.31 -16.97
N TYR A 252 -3.40 -18.11 -16.22
CA TYR A 252 -3.95 -19.38 -16.64
C TYR A 252 -5.42 -19.22 -16.97
N ARG A 253 -5.90 -19.83 -18.06
CA ARG A 253 -7.33 -19.82 -18.41
C ARG A 253 -7.85 -21.19 -18.80
N SER A 254 -9.08 -21.50 -18.38
CA SER A 254 -9.75 -22.78 -18.67
C SER A 254 -11.28 -22.65 -18.61
N ALA A 255 -11.99 -23.47 -19.37
CA ALA A 255 -13.45 -23.60 -19.27
C ALA A 255 -13.90 -24.46 -18.06
N SER A 256 -12.95 -25.12 -17.38
CA SER A 256 -13.17 -25.97 -16.21
C SER A 256 -12.11 -25.72 -15.16
N ILE A 257 -12.48 -25.73 -13.88
CA ILE A 257 -11.54 -25.61 -12.76
C ILE A 257 -10.49 -26.75 -12.75
N GLN A 258 -10.80 -27.89 -13.37
CA GLN A 258 -9.90 -29.04 -13.50
C GLN A 258 -8.90 -28.91 -14.66
N GLY A 259 -9.01 -27.84 -15.47
CA GLY A 259 -8.27 -27.71 -16.71
C GLY A 259 -8.96 -28.36 -17.93
N PRO A 260 -8.23 -28.55 -19.04
CA PRO A 260 -6.82 -28.18 -19.23
C PRO A 260 -6.62 -26.66 -19.18
N TRP A 261 -5.50 -26.23 -18.59
CA TRP A 261 -5.16 -24.81 -18.48
C TRP A 261 -4.26 -24.34 -19.62
N MET A 262 -4.57 -23.18 -20.18
CA MET A 262 -3.67 -22.44 -21.07
C MET A 262 -2.97 -21.34 -20.29
N ARG A 263 -1.65 -21.33 -20.25
CA ARG A 263 -0.83 -20.29 -19.61
C ARG A 263 -0.42 -19.20 -20.59
N GLN A 264 -0.42 -17.97 -20.12
CA GLN A 264 0.23 -16.82 -20.72
C GLN A 264 1.19 -16.16 -19.71
N ILE A 265 2.30 -15.63 -20.22
CA ILE A 265 3.14 -14.68 -19.50
C ILE A 265 2.73 -13.29 -20.02
N ILE A 266 2.26 -12.42 -19.12
CA ILE A 266 1.75 -11.08 -19.48
C ILE A 266 2.65 -9.94 -18.98
N ALA A 267 3.69 -10.27 -18.19
CA ALA A 267 4.73 -9.33 -17.79
C ALA A 267 5.98 -10.09 -17.33
N GLY A 268 7.17 -9.58 -17.64
CA GLY A 268 8.44 -10.17 -17.16
C GLY A 268 8.78 -9.84 -15.71
N TYR A 269 8.24 -8.75 -15.17
CA TYR A 269 8.55 -8.24 -13.82
C TYR A 269 7.35 -7.57 -13.12
N SER A 270 6.13 -7.75 -13.66
CA SER A 270 4.85 -7.24 -13.16
C SER A 270 4.91 -5.80 -12.64
N CYS A 271 5.59 -4.93 -13.39
CA CYS A 271 5.74 -3.51 -13.11
C CYS A 271 6.49 -3.20 -11.79
N ASN A 272 7.47 -4.02 -11.42
CA ASN A 272 8.23 -4.01 -10.15
C ASN A 272 7.35 -4.44 -8.98
N GLY A 273 6.50 -5.43 -9.20
CA GLY A 273 5.61 -5.95 -8.18
C GLY A 273 5.38 -7.44 -8.27
N GLN A 274 4.58 -7.93 -7.33
CA GLN A 274 4.06 -9.29 -7.28
C GLN A 274 2.54 -9.22 -7.12
N VAL A 275 1.81 -10.04 -7.88
CA VAL A 275 0.34 -10.03 -7.85
C VAL A 275 -0.20 -10.45 -6.49
N GLU A 276 -1.24 -9.76 -6.05
CA GLU A 276 -1.92 -10.02 -4.78
C GLU A 276 -3.41 -10.29 -4.98
N GLY A 277 -4.02 -9.68 -5.99
CA GLY A 277 -5.41 -9.94 -6.34
C GLY A 277 -5.84 -9.34 -7.68
N VAL A 278 -7.10 -9.59 -8.03
CA VAL A 278 -7.81 -8.98 -9.15
C VAL A 278 -9.08 -8.30 -8.63
N LEU A 279 -9.20 -7.00 -8.86
CA LEU A 279 -10.38 -6.21 -8.50
C LEU A 279 -11.32 -6.08 -9.72
N PRO A 280 -12.50 -6.72 -9.72
CA PRO A 280 -13.52 -6.49 -10.73
C PRO A 280 -14.34 -5.24 -10.42
N LEU A 281 -14.41 -4.29 -11.36
CA LEU A 281 -15.27 -3.11 -11.27
C LEU A 281 -16.27 -3.09 -12.43
N VAL A 282 -17.56 -3.01 -12.10
CA VAL A 282 -18.65 -2.97 -13.09
C VAL A 282 -19.03 -1.53 -13.37
N ASN A 283 -18.98 -1.14 -14.64
CA ASN A 283 -19.50 0.15 -15.09
C ASN A 283 -21.05 0.12 -14.99
N PRO A 284 -21.68 1.00 -14.20
CA PRO A 284 -23.13 0.96 -13.98
C PRO A 284 -23.94 1.38 -15.23
N SER A 285 -23.35 2.10 -16.17
CA SER A 285 -24.01 2.54 -17.41
C SER A 285 -23.97 1.49 -18.52
N THR A 286 -22.89 0.71 -18.62
CA THR A 286 -22.71 -0.26 -19.71
C THR A 286 -22.86 -1.72 -19.25
N GLY A 287 -22.77 -1.99 -17.95
CA GLY A 287 -22.69 -3.33 -17.38
C GLY A 287 -21.35 -4.02 -17.65
N GLN A 288 -20.37 -3.35 -18.27
CA GLN A 288 -19.07 -3.93 -18.57
C GLN A 288 -18.19 -3.98 -17.32
N THR A 289 -17.59 -5.15 -17.06
CA THR A 289 -16.60 -5.32 -16.00
C THR A 289 -15.19 -5.04 -16.49
N THR A 290 -14.47 -4.16 -15.80
CA THR A 290 -13.02 -4.02 -15.89
C THR A 290 -12.37 -4.85 -14.79
N TYR A 291 -11.48 -5.77 -15.15
CA TYR A 291 -10.70 -6.56 -14.20
C TYR A 291 -9.35 -5.87 -14.00
N ILE A 292 -9.01 -5.55 -12.77
CA ILE A 292 -7.82 -4.77 -12.43
C ILE A 292 -6.84 -5.69 -11.73
N TRP A 293 -5.69 -5.92 -12.37
CA TRP A 293 -4.53 -6.54 -11.75
C TRP A 293 -4.02 -5.64 -10.61
N HIS A 294 -3.91 -6.20 -9.40
CA HIS A 294 -3.39 -5.54 -8.22
C HIS A 294 -2.14 -6.25 -7.73
N SER A 295 -1.05 -5.51 -7.59
CA SER A 295 0.22 -6.00 -7.05
C SER A 295 0.71 -5.13 -5.91
N THR A 296 1.50 -5.73 -5.02
CA THR A 296 2.41 -4.97 -4.17
C THR A 296 3.70 -4.69 -4.93
N SER A 297 4.25 -3.51 -4.73
CA SER A 297 5.63 -3.20 -5.09
C SER A 297 6.51 -3.53 -3.90
N VAL A 298 7.60 -4.25 -4.13
CA VAL A 298 8.57 -4.54 -3.07
C VAL A 298 9.85 -3.79 -3.39
N PRO A 299 10.30 -2.85 -2.54
CA PRO A 299 11.54 -2.11 -2.79
C PRO A 299 12.79 -3.01 -2.70
N GLY A 300 12.63 -4.26 -2.22
CA GLY A 300 13.70 -5.21 -1.94
C GLY A 300 14.37 -4.95 -0.58
N GLY A 301 14.92 -6.01 0.02
CA GLY A 301 15.61 -5.92 1.32
C GLY A 301 14.69 -5.84 2.53
N PRO A 302 15.17 -5.35 3.70
CA PRO A 302 14.44 -5.42 4.98
C PRO A 302 13.27 -4.43 5.11
N ARG A 303 12.93 -3.67 4.05
CA ARG A 303 11.95 -2.57 4.08
C ARG A 303 10.63 -2.93 3.39
N VAL A 304 10.11 -4.12 3.67
CA VAL A 304 8.86 -4.61 3.07
C VAL A 304 7.69 -3.64 3.28
N GLY A 305 7.60 -3.01 4.45
CA GLY A 305 6.58 -2.00 4.77
C GLY A 305 6.61 -0.73 3.92
N PHE A 306 7.65 -0.50 3.12
CA PHE A 306 7.69 0.62 2.16
C PHE A 306 7.08 0.26 0.81
N GLY A 307 6.57 -0.97 0.68
CA GLY A 307 5.83 -1.39 -0.49
C GLY A 307 4.57 -0.57 -0.69
N GLY A 308 4.36 -0.07 -1.91
CA GLY A 308 3.10 0.51 -2.35
C GLY A 308 2.32 -0.46 -3.24
N HIS A 309 1.21 0.00 -3.80
CA HIS A 309 0.33 -0.78 -4.65
C HIS A 309 0.47 -0.39 -6.12
N ILE A 310 0.38 -1.37 -7.02
CA ILE A 310 0.38 -1.18 -8.46
C ILE A 310 -0.93 -1.74 -8.99
N PHE A 311 -1.60 -0.94 -9.82
CA PHE A 311 -2.82 -1.33 -10.50
C PHE A 311 -2.62 -1.27 -12.01
N GLN A 312 -3.12 -2.27 -12.73
CA GLN A 312 -3.14 -2.33 -14.20
C GLN A 312 -4.45 -2.92 -14.70
N PRO A 313 -5.03 -2.43 -15.81
CA PRO A 313 -6.23 -3.04 -16.38
C PRO A 313 -5.84 -4.31 -17.13
N LEU A 314 -6.51 -5.43 -16.85
CA LEU A 314 -6.40 -6.62 -17.69
C LEU A 314 -7.19 -6.39 -18.98
N GLN A 315 -6.48 -6.30 -20.10
CA GLN A 315 -7.09 -6.13 -21.43
C GLN A 315 -7.22 -7.48 -22.11
N PHE A 316 -8.44 -7.83 -22.50
CA PHE A 316 -8.76 -9.13 -23.09
C PHE A 316 -8.99 -9.00 -24.59
N ASN A 317 -8.34 -9.87 -25.37
CA ASN A 317 -8.62 -10.07 -26.78
C ASN A 317 -9.95 -10.81 -26.98
N GLY A 318 -10.45 -10.83 -28.22
CA GLY A 318 -11.73 -11.47 -28.56
C GLY A 318 -11.77 -12.98 -28.28
N ASP A 319 -10.63 -13.66 -28.30
CA ASP A 319 -10.50 -15.08 -27.95
C ASP A 319 -10.38 -15.32 -26.42
N GLY A 320 -10.35 -14.26 -25.62
CA GLY A 320 -10.14 -14.28 -24.18
C GLY A 320 -8.68 -14.29 -23.72
N SER A 321 -7.70 -14.20 -24.64
CA SER A 321 -6.29 -14.07 -24.23
C SER A 321 -6.06 -12.68 -23.65
N VAL A 322 -5.12 -12.57 -22.70
CA VAL A 322 -4.81 -11.30 -22.02
C VAL A 322 -3.61 -10.63 -22.69
N GLN A 323 -3.67 -9.32 -22.88
CA GLN A 323 -2.56 -8.51 -23.40
C GLN A 323 -1.53 -8.22 -22.30
N ASP A 324 -0.31 -7.86 -22.70
CA ASP A 324 0.77 -7.50 -21.77
C ASP A 324 0.40 -6.31 -20.88
N LEU A 325 0.88 -6.33 -19.63
CA LEU A 325 0.72 -5.20 -18.71
C LEU A 325 1.51 -3.98 -19.20
N ASN A 326 0.93 -2.79 -19.08
CA ASN A 326 1.60 -1.54 -19.45
C ASN A 326 2.44 -1.00 -18.28
N CYS A 327 3.67 -1.47 -18.16
CA CYS A 327 4.57 -1.07 -17.07
C CYS A 327 5.31 0.26 -17.30
N ALA A 328 4.91 1.10 -18.26
CA ALA A 328 5.48 2.44 -18.39
C ALA A 328 5.23 3.24 -17.10
N ALA A 329 6.23 4.01 -16.64
CA ALA A 329 6.16 4.70 -15.34
C ALA A 329 4.93 5.61 -15.20
N LYS A 330 4.55 6.29 -16.28
CA LYS A 330 3.38 7.19 -16.33
C LYS A 330 2.14 6.56 -16.96
N ALA A 331 2.11 5.23 -17.12
CA ALA A 331 0.91 4.53 -17.55
C ALA A 331 -0.21 4.83 -16.55
N GLN A 332 -1.37 5.18 -17.08
CA GLN A 332 -2.54 5.51 -16.30
C GLN A 332 -3.78 5.03 -17.03
N PHE A 333 -4.81 4.69 -16.26
CA PHE A 333 -6.11 4.33 -16.79
C PHE A 333 -7.18 4.76 -15.79
N THR A 334 -8.39 4.88 -16.30
CA THR A 334 -9.54 5.35 -15.57
C THR A 334 -10.63 4.31 -15.67
N VAL A 335 -11.29 4.01 -14.56
CA VAL A 335 -12.36 3.03 -14.50
C VAL A 335 -13.60 3.69 -13.92
N ASP A 336 -14.70 3.63 -14.67
CA ASP A 336 -16.02 3.97 -14.17
C ASP A 336 -16.59 2.76 -13.43
N PHE A 337 -17.14 3.00 -12.25
CA PHE A 337 -17.66 1.95 -11.38
C PHE A 337 -18.83 2.45 -10.55
N GLN A 338 -19.54 1.53 -9.91
CA GLN A 338 -20.61 1.86 -8.99
C GLN A 338 -20.02 2.18 -7.61
N ALA A 339 -20.15 3.44 -7.17
CA ALA A 339 -19.81 3.81 -5.80
C ALA A 339 -20.79 3.18 -4.80
N GLY A 340 -20.31 2.98 -3.57
CA GLY A 340 -21.16 2.59 -2.45
C GLY A 340 -22.11 3.71 -2.04
N ASN A 341 -23.29 3.35 -1.55
CA ASN A 341 -24.29 4.30 -1.04
C ASN A 341 -23.93 4.92 0.34
N GLY A 342 -22.76 4.61 0.89
CA GLY A 342 -22.31 5.14 2.17
C GLY A 342 -21.68 6.52 2.06
N THR A 343 -21.45 7.15 3.21
CA THR A 343 -20.74 8.45 3.26
C THR A 343 -19.28 8.24 2.88
N VAL A 344 -18.76 9.10 1.99
CA VAL A 344 -17.32 9.17 1.70
C VAL A 344 -16.56 9.45 2.99
N ALA A 345 -15.56 8.61 3.28
CA ALA A 345 -14.78 8.74 4.49
C ALA A 345 -14.05 10.09 4.54
N SER A 346 -13.95 10.64 5.75
CA SER A 346 -13.16 11.85 6.01
C SER A 346 -12.39 11.69 7.32
N GLY A 347 -11.25 12.35 7.41
CA GLY A 347 -10.31 12.23 8.52
C GLY A 347 -9.40 13.45 8.57
N ASN A 348 -8.40 13.41 9.44
CA ASN A 348 -7.54 14.55 9.71
C ASN A 348 -6.83 15.09 8.47
N ALA A 349 -6.37 14.21 7.56
CA ALA A 349 -5.66 14.62 6.36
C ALA A 349 -6.62 15.15 5.28
N THR A 350 -7.79 14.53 5.08
CA THR A 350 -8.74 14.99 4.05
C THR A 350 -9.53 16.23 4.46
N MET A 351 -9.66 16.49 5.76
CA MET A 351 -10.27 17.72 6.31
C MET A 351 -9.24 18.81 6.63
N ALA A 352 -7.95 18.57 6.38
CA ALA A 352 -6.89 19.52 6.69
C ALA A 352 -7.14 20.89 6.03
N GLY A 353 -6.89 21.96 6.77
CA GLY A 353 -7.06 23.32 6.23
C GLY A 353 -6.02 23.68 5.17
N GLN A 354 -4.89 22.97 5.16
CA GLN A 354 -3.84 23.07 4.15
C GLN A 354 -3.03 21.76 4.16
N ALA A 355 -2.76 21.19 2.99
CA ALA A 355 -2.02 19.93 2.88
C ALA A 355 -1.26 19.82 1.56
N THR A 356 -0.19 19.03 1.58
CA THR A 356 0.38 18.47 0.35
C THR A 356 -0.55 17.42 -0.25
N PRO A 357 -0.42 17.08 -1.55
CA PRO A 357 -1.33 16.15 -2.20
C PRO A 357 -1.46 14.82 -1.45
N LEU A 358 -2.67 14.34 -1.22
CA LEU A 358 -2.86 13.02 -0.61
C LEU A 358 -2.20 11.93 -1.48
N SER A 359 -2.32 12.08 -2.80
CA SER A 359 -1.78 11.21 -3.83
C SER A 359 -0.75 11.94 -4.69
N ALA A 360 0.47 11.42 -4.75
CA ALA A 360 1.56 11.87 -5.63
C ALA A 360 2.59 10.74 -5.80
N GLU A 361 3.53 10.93 -6.72
CA GLU A 361 4.75 10.12 -6.79
C GLU A 361 5.65 10.53 -5.61
N TYR A 362 5.49 9.82 -4.49
CA TYR A 362 6.25 10.02 -3.27
C TYR A 362 7.49 9.11 -3.27
N ASP A 363 8.66 9.73 -3.14
CA ASP A 363 9.94 9.07 -2.89
C ASP A 363 10.17 8.98 -1.38
N TYR A 364 10.63 7.83 -0.90
CA TYR A 364 11.12 7.71 0.47
C TYR A 364 12.59 8.10 0.58
N VAL A 365 12.92 8.87 1.61
CA VAL A 365 14.26 9.39 1.88
C VAL A 365 14.64 8.95 3.29
N CYS A 366 15.77 8.26 3.46
CA CYS A 366 16.16 7.56 4.70
C CYS A 366 17.56 7.92 5.21
N ASP A 367 18.15 9.00 4.70
CA ASP A 367 19.45 9.56 5.05
C ASP A 367 19.29 10.77 5.97
N SER A 368 18.19 10.85 6.74
CA SER A 368 17.87 12.04 7.54
C SER A 368 18.76 12.23 8.78
N ASP A 369 19.63 11.27 9.08
CA ASP A 369 20.74 11.42 10.02
C ASP A 369 21.84 12.35 9.51
N GLN A 370 21.81 12.67 8.21
CA GLN A 370 22.79 13.52 7.54
C GLN A 370 22.41 15.00 7.50
N PHE A 371 21.19 15.36 7.91
CA PHE A 371 20.71 16.74 7.77
C PHE A 371 19.48 17.08 8.63
N VAL A 372 19.31 18.37 8.88
CA VAL A 372 18.04 18.93 9.39
C VAL A 372 17.22 19.41 8.20
N LEU A 373 15.93 19.06 8.16
CA LEU A 373 14.99 19.57 7.16
C LEU A 373 14.10 20.67 7.71
N TYR A 374 13.80 21.64 6.87
CA TYR A 374 12.81 22.68 7.14
C TYR A 374 11.81 22.72 6.01
N GLN A 375 10.64 22.14 6.23
CA GLN A 375 9.50 22.31 5.34
C GLN A 375 8.85 23.64 5.65
N THR A 376 8.65 24.49 4.66
CA THR A 376 8.00 25.80 4.82
C THR A 376 6.81 25.95 3.90
N TRP A 377 5.87 26.80 4.30
CA TRP A 377 4.69 27.14 3.53
C TRP A 377 4.14 28.51 3.91
N THR A 378 3.27 29.04 3.04
CA THR A 378 2.48 30.23 3.34
C THR A 378 1.09 29.80 3.82
N ALA A 379 0.62 30.36 4.93
CA ALA A 379 -0.72 30.10 5.46
C ALA A 379 -1.80 30.42 4.41
N ALA A 380 -2.57 29.41 4.01
CA ALA A 380 -3.59 29.55 2.96
C ALA A 380 -4.80 30.39 3.39
N LYS A 381 -5.07 30.46 4.71
CA LYS A 381 -6.18 31.20 5.31
C LYS A 381 -5.83 31.66 6.71
N ALA A 382 -6.56 32.67 7.19
CA ALA A 382 -6.52 33.06 8.60
C ALA A 382 -7.23 32.01 9.47
N GLY A 383 -6.80 31.85 10.72
CA GLY A 383 -7.40 30.93 11.68
C GLY A 383 -6.45 30.50 12.78
N THR A 384 -6.86 29.56 13.61
CA THR A 384 -6.02 28.99 14.68
C THR A 384 -5.55 27.61 14.24
N ILE A 385 -4.25 27.40 14.11
CA ILE A 385 -3.66 26.09 13.82
C ILE A 385 -3.69 25.25 15.11
N SER A 386 -4.24 24.04 15.04
CA SER A 386 -4.26 23.08 16.16
C SER A 386 -3.07 22.13 16.10
N SER A 387 -2.68 21.67 14.91
CA SER A 387 -1.51 20.82 14.73
C SER A 387 -0.94 20.84 13.30
N VAL A 388 0.30 20.36 13.18
CA VAL A 388 0.95 20.04 11.91
C VAL A 388 1.41 18.60 11.94
N SER A 389 1.16 17.87 10.87
CA SER A 389 1.39 16.43 10.75
C SER A 389 2.31 16.12 9.58
N VAL A 390 3.24 15.19 9.76
CA VAL A 390 4.20 14.74 8.74
C VAL A 390 4.34 13.22 8.75
N ASN A 391 4.48 12.60 7.57
CA ASN A 391 4.65 11.16 7.46
C ASN A 391 6.11 10.75 7.73
N ILE A 392 6.31 9.94 8.76
CA ILE A 392 7.64 9.51 9.23
C ILE A 392 7.61 8.00 9.49
N ALA A 393 8.61 7.27 8.99
CA ALA A 393 8.85 5.88 9.33
C ALA A 393 10.10 5.74 10.21
N ALA A 394 10.03 4.82 11.16
CA ALA A 394 11.15 4.39 11.98
C ALA A 394 12.23 3.71 11.12
N SER A 395 13.49 3.95 11.45
CA SER A 395 14.62 3.14 11.02
C SER A 395 15.51 2.80 12.22
N VAL A 396 16.82 3.05 12.16
CA VAL A 396 17.79 2.60 13.18
C VAL A 396 18.10 3.68 14.24
N GLN A 397 17.22 4.67 14.41
CA GLN A 397 17.42 5.77 15.36
C GLN A 397 17.66 5.31 16.81
N THR A 398 18.67 5.91 17.44
CA THR A 398 19.05 5.67 18.85
C THR A 398 18.73 6.86 19.76
N VAL A 399 18.47 8.02 19.18
CA VAL A 399 18.01 9.22 19.88
C VAL A 399 16.70 9.74 19.28
N PRO A 400 15.94 10.56 20.01
CA PRO A 400 14.61 10.96 19.57
C PRO A 400 14.63 11.95 18.41
N LEU A 401 13.65 11.85 17.51
CA LEU A 401 13.35 12.85 16.49
C LEU A 401 12.59 14.03 17.12
N SER A 402 13.02 15.27 16.87
CA SER A 402 12.30 16.46 17.28
C SER A 402 11.64 17.13 16.08
N LEU A 403 10.34 17.40 16.21
CA LEU A 403 9.54 18.10 15.23
C LEU A 403 9.06 19.43 15.83
N THR A 404 9.43 20.54 15.21
CA THR A 404 9.11 21.89 15.70
C THR A 404 8.35 22.69 14.67
N VAL A 405 7.14 23.11 15.00
CA VAL A 405 6.35 24.06 14.19
C VAL A 405 6.73 25.47 14.57
N PHE A 406 6.95 26.32 13.58
CA PHE A 406 7.38 27.70 13.78
C PHE A 406 6.78 28.66 12.76
N ARG A 407 6.79 29.94 13.11
CA ARG A 407 6.46 31.08 12.25
C ARG A 407 7.72 31.93 12.02
N PHE A 408 7.87 32.51 10.85
CA PHE A 408 8.99 33.41 10.54
C PHE A 408 8.52 34.61 9.71
N ASP A 409 9.32 35.68 9.68
CA ASP A 409 8.93 36.94 9.03
C ASP A 409 9.41 37.04 7.58
N SER A 410 10.55 36.41 7.26
CA SER A 410 11.11 36.38 5.91
C SER A 410 12.04 35.18 5.68
N TYR A 411 12.21 34.74 4.43
CA TYR A 411 13.18 33.69 4.13
C TYR A 411 14.62 34.09 4.48
N SER A 412 14.95 35.39 4.43
CA SER A 412 16.24 35.91 4.90
C SER A 412 16.43 35.72 6.40
N ASP A 413 15.37 35.85 7.19
CA ASP A 413 15.40 35.63 8.64
C ASP A 413 15.53 34.15 8.98
N LEU A 414 14.86 33.28 8.21
CA LEU A 414 14.95 31.84 8.37
C LEU A 414 16.37 31.29 8.12
N ILE A 415 17.05 31.80 7.10
CA ILE A 415 18.41 31.34 6.73
C ILE A 415 19.53 32.17 7.37
N ALA A 416 19.20 33.17 8.18
CA ALA A 416 20.20 33.93 8.91
C ALA A 416 21.00 33.02 9.86
N PRO A 417 22.27 33.36 10.17
CA PRO A 417 23.10 32.55 11.06
C PRO A 417 22.41 32.17 12.37
N GLU A 418 21.57 33.04 12.95
CA GLU A 418 20.90 32.83 14.25
C GLU A 418 19.43 32.35 14.16
N TYR A 419 18.95 31.86 13.01
CA TYR A 419 17.55 31.39 12.80
C TYR A 419 16.48 32.22 13.53
N LYS A 420 15.89 33.19 12.84
CA LYS A 420 14.84 34.02 13.45
C LYS A 420 13.46 33.45 13.13
N TYR A 421 12.97 32.60 14.02
CA TYR A 421 11.58 32.15 14.01
C TYR A 421 10.97 32.15 15.41
N THR A 422 9.64 32.21 15.46
CA THR A 422 8.84 32.06 16.68
C THR A 422 8.29 30.64 16.74
N THR A 423 8.68 29.88 17.75
CA THR A 423 8.14 28.53 17.98
C THR A 423 6.64 28.59 18.27
N MET A 424 5.91 27.66 17.67
CA MET A 424 4.46 27.50 17.84
C MET A 424 4.13 26.19 18.59
N GLY A 425 4.92 25.14 18.36
CA GLY A 425 4.77 23.84 19.01
C GLY A 425 5.99 22.94 18.79
N THR A 426 6.21 21.96 19.67
CA THR A 426 7.28 20.96 19.51
C THR A 426 6.84 19.62 20.07
N ALA A 427 7.16 18.54 19.35
CA ALA A 427 6.94 17.17 19.76
C ALA A 427 8.19 16.33 19.51
N THR A 428 8.38 15.30 20.32
CA THR A 428 9.56 14.43 20.27
C THR A 428 9.13 12.98 20.15
N PHE A 429 9.74 12.24 19.22
CA PHE A 429 9.38 10.88 18.87
C PHE A 429 10.59 9.96 19.02
N ASN A 430 10.48 8.99 19.94
CA ASN A 430 11.45 7.90 20.06
C ASN A 430 11.19 6.85 18.98
N ARG A 431 12.14 5.92 18.79
CA ARG A 431 11.96 4.78 17.87
C ARG A 431 10.66 4.02 18.09
N THR A 432 10.33 3.74 19.34
CA THR A 432 9.15 2.94 19.72
C THR A 432 7.82 3.69 19.59
N SER A 433 7.84 5.01 19.37
CA SER A 433 6.62 5.80 19.13
C SER A 433 6.32 6.02 17.65
N LEU A 434 7.19 5.53 16.76
CA LEU A 434 7.02 5.57 15.31
C LEU A 434 6.79 4.15 14.80
N SER A 435 6.06 4.01 13.70
CA SER A 435 5.90 2.72 13.02
C SER A 435 6.97 2.54 11.94
N TYR A 436 7.14 1.32 11.46
CA TYR A 436 8.05 1.00 10.34
C TYR A 436 7.48 1.34 8.98
N VAL A 437 6.26 1.88 8.92
CA VAL A 437 5.63 2.43 7.71
C VAL A 437 5.45 3.94 7.87
N PHE A 438 5.06 4.63 6.81
CA PHE A 438 4.94 6.09 6.81
C PHE A 438 3.65 6.59 7.48
N ASP A 439 3.51 6.33 8.78
CA ASP A 439 2.41 6.85 9.60
C ASP A 439 2.64 8.32 9.99
N VAL A 440 1.57 8.98 10.41
CA VAL A 440 1.58 10.40 10.74
C VAL A 440 2.20 10.64 12.12
N ALA A 441 3.25 11.46 12.16
CA ALA A 441 3.75 12.10 13.37
C ALA A 441 3.13 13.51 13.51
N ASN A 442 2.36 13.72 14.56
CA ASN A 442 1.57 14.95 14.79
C ASN A 442 2.22 15.86 15.84
N VAL A 443 2.39 17.15 15.49
CA VAL A 443 2.92 18.19 16.37
C VAL A 443 1.79 19.13 16.81
N PRO A 444 1.37 19.12 18.08
CA PRO A 444 0.40 20.07 18.60
C PRO A 444 0.97 21.49 18.58
N VAL A 445 0.17 22.46 18.13
CA VAL A 445 0.50 23.88 18.19
C VAL A 445 -0.12 24.46 19.47
N THR A 446 0.73 24.86 20.41
CA THR A 446 0.32 25.23 21.78
C THR A 446 0.51 26.72 22.07
N SER A 447 1.19 27.46 21.19
CA SER A 447 1.44 28.89 21.32
C SER A 447 1.48 29.56 19.95
N ASN A 448 1.21 30.87 19.89
CA ASN A 448 1.25 31.65 18.65
C ASN A 448 0.42 31.04 17.50
N ALA A 449 -0.67 30.35 17.86
CA ALA A 449 -1.44 29.49 16.98
C ALA A 449 -2.29 30.23 15.93
N THR A 450 -2.66 31.48 16.22
CA THR A 450 -3.45 32.30 15.30
C THR A 450 -2.57 32.84 14.18
N VAL A 451 -2.96 32.55 12.95
CA VAL A 451 -2.28 33.00 11.73
C VAL A 451 -3.22 33.81 10.86
N GLN A 452 -2.64 34.69 10.05
CA GLN A 452 -3.30 35.39 8.94
C GLN A 452 -2.97 34.69 7.62
N GLN A 453 -3.83 34.87 6.62
CA GLN A 453 -3.49 34.47 5.26
C GLN A 453 -2.21 35.18 4.82
N GLY A 454 -1.24 34.44 4.30
CA GLY A 454 0.05 35.01 3.88
C GLY A 454 1.17 34.89 4.92
N ASP A 455 0.88 34.53 6.17
CA ASP A 455 1.91 34.28 7.17
C ASP A 455 2.86 33.16 6.73
N LEU A 456 4.16 33.31 6.99
CA LEU A 456 5.17 32.29 6.67
C LEU A 456 5.35 31.34 7.86
N LEU A 457 5.21 30.05 7.58
CA LEU A 457 5.20 28.97 8.55
C LEU A 457 6.16 27.86 8.14
N GLY A 458 6.64 27.10 9.12
CA GLY A 458 7.50 25.97 8.86
C GLY A 458 7.44 24.87 9.90
N LEU A 459 8.00 23.72 9.51
CA LEU A 459 8.20 22.53 10.31
C LEU A 459 9.67 22.15 10.19
N ALA A 460 10.38 22.24 11.31
CA ALA A 460 11.75 21.74 11.44
C ALA A 460 11.67 20.26 11.83
N ILE A 461 12.37 19.42 11.07
CA ILE A 461 12.49 17.99 11.27
C ILE A 461 13.96 17.73 11.62
N SER A 462 14.24 17.64 12.91
CA SER A 462 15.60 17.64 13.45
C SER A 462 15.85 16.38 14.27
N GLY A 463 16.83 15.59 13.83
CA GLY A 463 17.50 14.60 14.67
C GLY A 463 18.82 15.16 15.22
N ALA A 464 19.36 14.56 16.27
CA ALA A 464 20.81 14.65 16.52
C ALA A 464 21.55 13.72 15.53
N ASP A 465 22.89 13.74 15.52
CA ASP A 465 23.79 13.01 14.59
C ASP A 465 23.61 11.46 14.54
N PHE A 466 22.58 10.89 15.18
CA PHE A 466 22.30 9.45 15.30
C PHE A 466 20.80 9.08 15.12
N VAL A 467 20.02 9.87 14.36
CA VAL A 467 18.56 9.64 14.15
C VAL A 467 18.22 9.33 12.68
N PRO A 468 18.56 8.16 12.14
CA PRO A 468 18.05 7.78 10.82
C PRO A 468 16.57 7.45 10.95
N TYR A 469 15.70 8.38 10.55
CA TYR A 469 14.29 8.13 10.24
C TYR A 469 14.12 8.13 8.72
N CYS A 470 12.93 7.79 8.23
CA CYS A 470 12.59 8.03 6.84
C CYS A 470 11.39 8.98 6.74
N HIS A 471 11.37 9.81 5.70
CA HIS A 471 10.24 10.67 5.37
C HIS A 471 9.91 10.54 3.87
N LEU A 472 8.79 11.12 3.47
CA LEU A 472 8.33 11.14 2.10
C LEU A 472 8.54 12.50 1.47
N GLU A 473 9.10 12.53 0.26
CA GLU A 473 9.23 13.73 -0.57
C GLU A 473 8.49 13.56 -1.90
N TYR A 474 8.00 14.65 -2.48
CA TYR A 474 7.47 14.67 -3.84
C TYR A 474 7.96 15.90 -4.61
N SER A 475 7.86 15.82 -5.93
CA SER A 475 8.12 16.97 -6.82
C SER A 475 6.96 17.95 -6.83
N THR A 476 7.21 19.22 -6.50
CA THR A 476 6.21 20.31 -6.55
C THR A 476 5.93 20.79 -7.98
N GLY A 477 6.69 20.32 -8.97
CA GLY A 477 6.57 20.74 -10.38
C GLY A 477 7.18 22.12 -10.69
N THR A 478 7.65 22.85 -9.68
CA THR A 478 8.38 24.12 -9.82
C THR A 478 9.89 23.86 -9.86
N GLY A 479 10.55 24.19 -10.96
CA GLY A 479 12.03 24.17 -11.03
C GLY A 479 12.70 22.81 -11.27
N ALA A 480 11.99 21.83 -11.84
CA ALA A 480 12.61 20.57 -12.25
C ALA A 480 13.61 20.76 -13.40
N SER A 481 14.87 21.10 -13.08
CA SER A 481 15.97 20.60 -13.89
C SER A 481 16.07 19.11 -13.62
N SER A 482 15.87 18.32 -14.65
CA SER A 482 16.05 16.87 -14.65
C SER A 482 17.41 16.47 -14.08
N SER A 483 17.46 16.06 -12.82
CA SER A 483 18.44 15.11 -12.35
C SER A 483 17.68 13.86 -11.94
N SER A 484 17.54 12.94 -12.88
CA SER A 484 17.40 11.53 -12.58
C SER A 484 18.42 11.17 -11.49
N GLY A 485 17.96 10.71 -10.33
CA GLY A 485 18.86 10.22 -9.30
C GLY A 485 19.75 9.11 -9.87
N PRO A 486 21.04 9.03 -9.52
CA PRO A 486 21.75 7.79 -9.65
C PRO A 486 21.34 6.90 -8.47
N THR A 487 20.73 5.77 -8.81
CA THR A 487 20.90 4.55 -8.05
C THR A 487 22.41 4.27 -7.97
N GLY A 488 23.03 4.57 -6.83
CA GLY A 488 24.46 4.34 -6.67
C GLY A 488 24.97 4.86 -5.34
N TRP A 489 25.24 3.94 -4.42
CA TRP A 489 26.14 4.17 -3.29
C TRP A 489 27.50 4.61 -3.85
N GLY A 490 27.77 5.91 -3.80
CA GLY A 490 29.01 6.48 -4.27
C GLY A 490 29.20 7.88 -3.74
N HIS A 491 30.20 8.05 -2.87
CA HIS A 491 30.74 9.35 -2.50
C HIS A 491 31.20 10.09 -3.78
N GLY A 492 30.34 10.97 -4.30
CA GLY A 492 30.68 11.92 -5.37
C GLY A 492 31.23 13.24 -4.80
N PRO A 493 32.16 13.91 -5.50
CA PRO A 493 32.92 15.03 -4.96
C PRO A 493 32.04 16.27 -4.73
N GLN A 494 32.40 17.03 -3.69
CA GLN A 494 31.86 18.35 -3.35
C GLN A 494 31.72 19.24 -4.59
N GLY A 495 30.52 19.29 -5.18
CA GLY A 495 30.18 20.21 -6.25
C GLY A 495 30.14 21.64 -5.74
N SER A 496 30.59 22.60 -6.55
CA SER A 496 30.59 24.03 -6.23
C SER A 496 29.18 24.54 -5.95
N TRP A 497 28.88 24.81 -4.68
CA TRP A 497 27.62 25.38 -4.21
C TRP A 497 27.57 26.89 -4.54
N GLY A 498 27.10 27.22 -5.74
CA GLY A 498 26.99 28.59 -6.24
C GLY A 498 25.71 29.29 -5.81
N GLY A 499 25.85 30.52 -5.29
CA GLY A 499 24.92 31.65 -5.30
C GLY A 499 23.41 31.39 -5.19
N SER A 500 22.85 31.67 -4.03
CA SER A 500 21.41 31.69 -3.74
C SER A 500 20.65 32.75 -4.55
N SER A 501 20.09 32.39 -5.71
CA SER A 501 18.95 33.10 -6.29
C SER A 501 17.69 32.27 -6.03
N PHE A 502 16.90 32.67 -5.03
CA PHE A 502 15.66 32.01 -4.67
C PHE A 502 14.57 32.31 -5.70
N SER A 503 13.87 31.27 -6.18
CA SER A 503 12.68 31.47 -7.00
C SER A 503 11.53 31.99 -6.10
N PRO A 504 10.87 33.11 -6.43
CA PRO A 504 9.76 33.64 -5.65
C PRO A 504 8.45 32.84 -5.80
N SER A 505 8.42 31.80 -6.62
CA SER A 505 7.20 31.04 -6.93
C SER A 505 7.24 29.62 -6.36
N GLY A 506 6.68 29.44 -5.17
CA GLY A 506 6.42 28.12 -4.58
C GLY A 506 5.68 28.23 -3.25
N THR A 507 4.47 27.65 -3.17
CA THR A 507 3.67 27.59 -1.93
C THR A 507 4.31 26.70 -0.86
N TYR A 508 5.11 25.71 -1.29
CA TYR A 508 5.84 24.78 -0.44
C TYR A 508 7.31 24.79 -0.82
N ARG A 509 8.19 24.94 0.16
CA ARG A 509 9.65 24.92 -0.05
C ARG A 509 10.31 24.08 1.02
N LEU A 510 11.24 23.22 0.61
CA LEU A 510 12.01 22.36 1.48
C LEU A 510 13.45 22.86 1.55
N PHE A 511 13.94 23.11 2.75
CA PHE A 511 15.33 23.47 2.99
C PHE A 511 16.05 22.37 3.75
N GLN A 512 17.37 22.31 3.57
CA GLN A 512 18.26 21.34 4.20
C GLN A 512 19.50 22.05 4.76
N GLN A 513 19.92 21.64 5.95
CA GLN A 513 21.26 21.91 6.50
C GLN A 513 22.12 20.64 6.35
N GLY A 514 23.25 20.71 5.61
CA GLY A 514 24.03 19.51 5.22
C GLY A 514 24.96 18.92 6.30
N VAL A 515 25.45 17.70 6.03
CA VAL A 515 26.35 16.90 6.90
C VAL A 515 27.57 17.68 7.36
N GLY A 516 27.85 17.64 8.66
CA GLY A 516 29.06 18.22 9.26
C GLY A 516 29.05 19.75 9.34
N GLN A 517 27.96 20.42 8.94
CA GLN A 517 27.78 21.84 9.17
C GLN A 517 27.19 22.11 10.56
N ASN A 518 27.98 21.84 11.60
CA ASN A 518 27.71 22.24 12.98
C ASN A 518 27.98 23.74 13.21
N SER A 519 28.62 24.38 12.23
CA SER A 519 28.88 25.82 12.20
C SER A 519 27.65 26.57 11.68
N TRP A 520 27.26 27.61 12.41
CA TRP A 520 26.16 28.55 12.09
C TRP A 520 26.48 29.44 10.87
N ARG A 521 27.57 29.11 10.19
CA ARG A 521 28.16 29.77 9.03
C ARG A 521 28.69 28.65 8.12
N GLY A 522 28.40 28.71 6.82
CA GLY A 522 28.90 27.76 5.82
C GLY A 522 30.42 27.71 5.77
N LEU A 523 31.00 26.92 4.86
CA LEU A 523 32.44 26.60 4.82
C LEU A 523 33.40 27.81 4.91
N GLN A 524 32.96 29.00 4.51
CA GLN A 524 33.73 30.26 4.54
C GLN A 524 33.38 31.22 5.70
N GLY A 525 32.48 30.86 6.61
CA GLY A 525 32.16 31.69 7.76
C GLY A 525 31.19 32.86 7.50
N THR A 526 30.72 33.07 6.27
CA THR A 526 29.98 34.28 5.86
C THR A 526 28.62 34.03 5.21
N ILE A 527 28.29 32.78 4.89
CA ILE A 527 27.05 32.38 4.19
C ILE A 527 26.26 31.40 5.04
N SER A 528 24.95 31.30 4.82
CA SER A 528 24.12 30.30 5.51
C SER A 528 24.54 28.88 5.11
N PRO A 529 24.60 27.92 6.05
CA PRO A 529 24.76 26.49 5.73
C PRO A 529 23.48 25.87 5.11
N ILE A 530 22.37 26.62 5.09
CA ILE A 530 21.08 26.13 4.60
C ILE A 530 20.94 26.37 3.11
N TYR A 531 20.48 25.35 2.40
CA TYR A 531 20.12 25.43 0.98
C TYR A 531 18.74 24.86 0.74
N GLU A 532 18.10 25.31 -0.35
CA GLU A 532 16.80 24.82 -0.77
C GLU A 532 16.95 23.54 -1.61
N ARG A 533 16.19 22.49 -1.27
CA ARG A 533 15.93 21.36 -2.16
C ARG A 533 14.92 21.82 -3.21
N LEU A 534 15.43 22.39 -4.31
CA LEU A 534 14.60 22.99 -5.35
C LEU A 534 13.55 21.99 -5.88
N GLY A 535 12.30 22.43 -5.91
CA GLY A 535 11.18 21.66 -6.46
C GLY A 535 10.74 20.47 -5.60
N LYS A 536 11.14 20.41 -4.33
CA LYS A 536 10.79 19.32 -3.41
C LYS A 536 9.98 19.85 -2.22
N SER A 537 9.13 18.98 -1.68
CA SER A 537 8.37 19.18 -0.45
C SER A 537 8.21 17.83 0.23
N VAL A 538 8.20 17.81 1.57
CA VAL A 538 7.80 16.62 2.32
C VAL A 538 6.28 16.43 2.26
N LYS A 539 5.79 15.22 2.54
CA LYS A 539 4.36 14.97 2.76
C LYS A 539 3.94 15.48 4.16
N PHE A 540 3.09 16.50 4.20
CA PHE A 540 2.56 17.07 5.45
C PHE A 540 1.15 17.64 5.28
N PHE A 541 0.47 17.89 6.39
CA PHE A 541 -0.79 18.61 6.47
C PHE A 541 -0.94 19.42 7.76
N VAL A 542 -1.84 20.41 7.72
CA VAL A 542 -2.09 21.39 8.79
C VAL A 542 -3.57 21.37 9.18
N THR A 543 -3.84 21.14 10.46
CA THR A 543 -5.18 21.15 11.03
C THR A 543 -5.46 22.50 11.67
N TYR A 544 -6.66 23.03 11.42
CA TYR A 544 -7.15 24.27 12.04
C TYR A 544 -8.25 23.91 13.05
N ALA A 545 -8.36 24.70 14.13
CA ALA A 545 -9.38 24.58 15.15
C ALA A 545 -10.73 25.18 14.74
#